data_AF-A0A3B9FLJ8-F1
#
_entry.id   AF-A0A3B9FLJ8-F1
#
_cell.length_a   1.000
_cell.length_b   1.000
_cell.length_c   1.000
_cell.angle_alpha   90.00
_cell.angle_beta   90.00
_cell.angle_gamma   90.00
#
_symmetry.space_group_name_H-M   'P 1'
#
loop_
_entity.id
_entity.type
_entity.pdbx_description
1 polymer ?
#
loop_
_entity_poly.entity_id
_entity_poly.type
_entity_poly.pdbx_seq_one_letter_code
_entity_poly.pdbx_strand_id
1 'polypeptide(L)' 'MDAFARGLKNAAAIRADGRYQAFLDERYSSWNGELGSKIEAGNANLAELESHALSAEPGTLPSGRQEMLENLINNFI' A
#
# COMPACT_ATOMS: atom_id res chain seq x y z
N MET A 1 11.79 24.48 -18.27
CA MET A 1 10.47 23.84 -18.40
C MET A 1 10.57 22.34 -18.71
N ASP A 2 11.59 21.90 -19.45
CA ASP A 2 11.74 20.50 -19.91
C ASP A 2 11.82 19.42 -18.82
N ALA A 3 12.50 19.69 -17.70
CA ALA A 3 12.59 18.73 -16.59
C ALA A 3 11.20 18.39 -16.02
N PHE A 4 10.32 19.39 -15.84
CA PHE A 4 8.94 19.17 -15.42
C PHE A 4 8.11 18.46 -16.49
N ALA A 5 8.31 18.80 -17.77
CA ALA A 5 7.60 18.14 -18.86
C ALA A 5 7.93 16.64 -18.94
N ARG A 6 9.20 16.27 -18.77
CA ARG A 6 9.63 14.86 -18.70
C ARG A 6 9.14 14.17 -17.43
N GLY A 7 9.24 14.84 -16.28
CA GLY A 7 8.69 14.34 -15.02
C GLY A 7 7.19 14.02 -15.11
N LEU A 8 6.40 14.91 -15.74
CA LEU A 8 4.97 14.69 -15.96
C LEU A 8 4.69 13.47 -16.85
N LYS A 9 5.43 13.31 -17.96
CA LYS A 9 5.28 12.14 -18.86
C LYS A 9 5.63 10.84 -18.16
N ASN A 10 6.71 10.82 -17.39
CA ASN A 10 7.15 9.64 -16.65
C ASN A 10 6.14 9.28 -15.55
N ALA A 11 5.65 10.27 -14.79
CA ALA A 11 4.62 10.04 -13.78
C ALA A 11 3.31 9.50 -14.39
N ALA A 12 2.89 10.03 -15.55
CA ALA A 12 1.73 9.52 -16.28
C ALA A 12 1.95 8.06 -16.73
N ALA A 13 3.13 7.74 -17.24
CA ALA A 13 3.48 6.37 -17.65
C ALA A 13 3.49 5.38 -16.47
N ILE A 14 4.06 5.76 -15.31
CA ILE A 14 4.04 4.95 -14.09
C ILE A 14 2.60 4.64 -13.64
N ARG A 15 1.73 5.66 -13.68
CA ARG A 15 0.31 5.48 -13.30
C ARG A 15 -0.43 4.58 -14.29
N ALA A 16 -0.16 4.71 -15.59
CA ALA A 16 -0.78 3.88 -16.62
C ALA A 16 -0.31 2.42 -16.57
N ASP A 17 0.96 2.20 -16.21
CA ASP A 17 1.54 0.87 -16.03
C ASP A 17 0.94 0.09 -14.84
N GLY A 18 0.59 0.80 -13.77
CA GLY A 18 -0.22 0.26 -12.67
C GLY A 18 0.54 -0.64 -11.68
N ARG A 19 1.78 -1.08 -11.95
CA ARG A 19 2.54 -1.93 -11.01
C ARG A 19 2.78 -1.28 -9.65
N TYR A 20 2.99 0.04 -9.63
CA TYR A 20 3.15 0.79 -8.39
C TYR A 20 1.84 0.82 -7.57
N GLN A 21 0.70 1.03 -8.24
CA GLN A 21 -0.61 1.00 -7.58
C GLN A 21 -0.94 -0.39 -7.06
N ALA A 22 -0.70 -1.43 -7.86
CA ALA A 22 -0.93 -2.81 -7.46
C ALA A 22 -0.14 -3.20 -6.20
N PHE A 23 1.10 -2.73 -6.06
CA PHE A 23 1.89 -2.93 -4.85
C PHE A 23 1.24 -2.27 -3.61
N LEU A 24 0.72 -1.04 -3.76
CA LEU A 24 0.02 -0.36 -2.67
C LEU A 24 -1.27 -1.09 -2.27
N ASP A 25 -2.06 -1.51 -3.25
CA ASP A 25 -3.30 -2.25 -3.02
C ASP A 25 -3.03 -3.57 -2.28
N GLU A 26 -1.99 -4.30 -2.68
CA GLU A 26 -1.55 -5.52 -1.99
C GLU A 26 -1.08 -5.22 -0.56
N ARG A 27 -0.22 -4.21 -0.39
CA ARG A 27 0.36 -3.83 0.91
C ARG A 27 -0.70 -3.47 1.95
N TYR A 28 -1.76 -2.80 1.54
CA TYR A 28 -2.84 -2.35 2.43
C TYR A 28 -4.10 -3.23 2.35
N SER A 29 -4.03 -4.39 1.69
CA SER A 29 -5.17 -5.28 1.48
C SER A 29 -5.88 -5.73 2.77
N SER A 30 -5.18 -5.79 3.91
CA SER A 30 -5.77 -6.12 5.21
C SER A 30 -6.82 -5.10 5.69
N TRP A 31 -6.75 -3.85 5.22
CA TRP A 31 -7.72 -2.82 5.54
C TRP A 31 -9.07 -3.03 4.83
N ASN A 32 -9.06 -3.76 3.72
CA ASN A 32 -10.28 -4.16 3.01
C ASN A 32 -11.00 -5.35 3.66
N GLY A 33 -10.42 -5.95 4.71
CA GLY A 33 -11.05 -7.01 5.49
C GLY A 33 -11.99 -6.47 6.57
N GLU A 34 -12.78 -7.36 7.18
CA GLU A 34 -13.81 -7.00 8.16
C GLU A 34 -13.29 -6.10 9.30
N LEU A 35 -12.20 -6.52 9.95
CA LEU A 35 -11.62 -5.74 11.05
C LEU A 35 -11.05 -4.41 10.56
N GLY A 36 -10.30 -4.42 9.46
CA GLY A 36 -9.69 -3.22 8.88
C GLY A 36 -10.73 -2.16 8.53
N SER A 37 -11.79 -2.56 7.84
CA SER A 37 -12.89 -1.67 7.46
C SER A 37 -13.67 -1.16 8.69
N LYS A 38 -13.82 -1.98 9.74
CA LYS A 38 -14.44 -1.54 11.00
C LYS A 38 -13.59 -0.48 11.71
N ILE A 39 -12.26 -0.65 11.72
CA ILE A 39 -11.34 0.34 12.28
C ILE A 39 -11.39 1.64 11.47
N GLU A 40 -11.29 1.56 10.15
CA GLU A 40 -11.31 2.74 9.26
C GLU A 40 -12.61 3.54 9.39
N ALA A 41 -13.74 2.86 9.59
CA ALA A 41 -15.03 3.50 9.82
C ALA A 41 -15.17 4.13 11.23
N GLY A 42 -14.18 4.00 12.11
CA GLY A 42 -14.24 4.48 13.49
C GLY A 42 -15.15 3.66 14.41
N ASN A 43 -15.51 2.45 14.00
CA ASN A 43 -16.48 1.59 14.70
C ASN A 43 -15.81 0.53 15.58
N ALA A 44 -14.48 0.45 15.61
CA ALA A 44 -13.72 -0.43 16.50
C ALA A 44 -13.36 0.30 17.80
N ASN A 45 -13.32 -0.43 18.91
CA ASN A 45 -12.84 0.07 20.21
C ASN A 45 -11.70 -0.80 20.77
N LEU A 46 -11.03 -0.30 21.82
CA LEU A 46 -9.86 -0.98 22.40
C LEU A 46 -10.17 -2.38 22.96
N ALA A 47 -11.37 -2.60 23.53
CA ALA A 47 -11.74 -3.90 24.09
C ALA A 47 -11.90 -4.96 22.98
N GLU A 48 -12.50 -4.57 21.85
CA GLU A 48 -12.63 -5.45 20.68
C GLU A 48 -11.26 -5.75 20.05
N LEU A 49 -10.38 -4.75 19.95
CA LEU A 49 -9.03 -4.90 19.40
C LEU A 49 -8.16 -5.79 20.29
N GLU A 50 -8.26 -5.65 21.62
CA GLU A 50 -7.60 -6.51 22.59
C GLU A 50 -8.06 -7.96 22.42
N SER A 51 -9.36 -8.21 22.38
CA SER A 51 -9.91 -9.56 22.17
C SER A 51 -9.44 -10.18 20.86
N HIS A 52 -9.39 -9.39 19.77
CA HIS A 52 -8.88 -9.86 18.49
C HIS A 52 -7.40 -10.26 18.60
N ALA A 53 -6.56 -9.38 19.17
CA ALA A 53 -5.13 -9.60 19.32
C ALA A 53 -4.77 -10.81 20.20
N LEU A 54 -5.57 -11.09 21.24
CA LEU A 54 -5.38 -12.27 22.11
C LEU A 54 -5.78 -13.58 21.42
N SER A 55 -6.70 -13.53 20.45
CA SER A 55 -7.22 -14.71 19.75
C SER A 55 -6.50 -15.04 18.44
N ALA A 56 -5.82 -14.06 17.86
CA ALA A 56 -5.16 -14.18 16.56
C ALA A 56 -3.69 -14.58 16.72
N GLU A 57 -3.22 -15.48 15.87
CA GLU A 57 -1.78 -15.70 15.70
C GLU A 57 -1.14 -14.48 15.02
N PRO A 58 0.07 -14.06 15.43
CA PRO A 58 0.77 -12.97 14.75
C PRO A 58 0.96 -13.29 13.26
N GLY A 59 0.41 -12.42 12.41
CA GLY A 59 0.59 -12.52 10.97
C GLY A 59 2.04 -12.25 10.54
N THR A 60 2.36 -12.61 9.30
CA THR A 60 3.63 -12.22 8.67
C THR A 60 3.53 -10.80 8.12
N LEU A 61 4.55 -9.98 8.39
CA LEU A 61 4.63 -8.64 7.84
C LEU A 61 5.22 -8.68 6.42
N PRO A 62 4.53 -8.13 5.40
CA PRO A 62 5.06 -8.10 4.05
C PRO A 62 6.24 -7.12 3.93
N SER A 63 7.22 -7.49 3.11
CA SER A 63 8.35 -6.61 2.76
C SER A 63 7.89 -5.27 2.17
N GLY A 64 8.59 -4.19 2.49
CA GLY A 64 8.36 -2.88 1.89
C GLY A 64 8.83 -2.75 0.44
N ARG A 65 9.61 -3.72 -0.07
CA ARG A 65 10.10 -3.79 -1.46
C ARG A 65 10.75 -2.48 -1.97
N GLN A 66 11.40 -1.71 -1.10
CA GLN A 66 11.93 -0.39 -1.44
C GLN A 66 12.87 -0.43 -2.64
N GLU A 67 13.85 -1.33 -2.64
CA GLU A 67 14.84 -1.45 -3.71
C GLU A 67 14.20 -1.87 -5.04
N MET A 68 13.16 -2.71 -4.98
CA MET A 68 12.40 -3.11 -6.17
C MET A 68 11.59 -1.93 -6.73
N LEU A 69 10.99 -1.11 -5.87
CA LEU A 69 10.22 0.07 -6.26
C LEU A 69 11.11 1.20 -6.81
N GLU A 70 12.29 1.42 -6.22
CA GLU A 70 13.29 2.35 -6.76
C GLU A 70 13.73 1.93 -8.16
N ASN A 71 14.02 0.64 -8.36
CA ASN A 71 14.34 0.10 -9.68
C ASN A 71 13.16 0.17 -10.66
N LEU A 72 11.93 -0.02 -10.20
CA LEU A 72 10.73 0.17 -11.01
C LEU A 72 10.66 1.59 -11.55
N ILE A 73 10.87 2.61 -10.71
CA ILE A 73 10.85 4.02 -11.12
C ILE A 73 11.96 4.30 -12.14
N ASN A 74 13.17 3.77 -11.94
CA ASN A 74 14.29 3.94 -12.87
C ASN A 74 13.99 3.42 -14.28
N ASN A 75 13.11 2.42 -14.46
CA ASN A 75 12.71 1.94 -15.78
C ASN A 75 11.91 2.97 -16.60
N PHE A 76 11.40 4.03 -15.97
CA PHE A 76 10.63 5.09 -16.63
C PHE A 76 11.42 6.39 -16.83
N ILE A 77 12.66 6.47 -16.35
CA ILE A 77 13.51 7.67 -16.44
C ILE A 77 14.20 7.71 -17.80
#